data_AF-A0A3D4B4Z5-F1
#
_entry.id   AF-A0A3D4B4Z5-F1
#
_cell.length_a   1.000
_cell.length_b   1.000
_cell.length_c   1.000
_cell.angle_alpha   90.00
_cell.angle_beta   90.00
_cell.angle_gamma   90.00
#
_symmetry.space_group_name_H-M   'P 1'
#
loop_
_entity.id
_entity.type
_entity.pdbx_description
1 polymer ?
#
loop_
_entity_poly.entity_id
_entity_poly.type
_entity_poly.pdbx_seq_one_letter_code
_entity_poly.pdbx_strand_id
1 'polypeptide(L)'
;MKRILLLINQPAPPYSDFSAMFSGLLADSGQFDLEVTDDRDRLRDLSDFDAAAFYIGGGTLTEDQERGITGFVRQGGGLLAVHGANAGLVQYTDYIEMIGTEFIGHDPLGPFEVNVGSDIDDILPRLSTSFRVEDECYNMAIKTEAPLRWFQHGLWTFERKPLGYVRDYGEGRVFYTALGHDRRTFGHADFQDQLIKGLRYVCGIKDNPNIRIGLVGYGPLFGMGRHHSEQIANTHGFELAAICDKDPARLEAAREEQGEQIPTFTDTTDLINSGLIDLAIVIVPHVYHAPVARLFLEAGLHVITEKPFTVHVSEANELIALAREKDVMISVYHNRHWDPDILSLREIVEAGTIGDLYSIECNMVGYGAPGQAWRSHKPISGGAMYDMGAHQFEKILQLVPQHNTRGERINKQASLYGNFLKRVWHNNTNEDFCRAYVRFDTGLEAQLINSSIHASSKPLWTVQGTKGSVVMAGWDGAATVTRACVDGRHQVAEVPKLDRGHNWHGYYKNVSDHLLSGLPLLITGEWAKGSIQCIEGCETAARENKLVEIEFDF
;
A
#
# COMPACT_ATOMS: atom_id res chain seq x y z
N MET A 1 -23.34 -1.52 4.50
CA MET A 1 -22.52 -0.39 4.04
C MET A 1 -23.13 0.90 4.58
N LYS A 2 -22.30 1.89 4.88
CA LYS A 2 -22.70 3.23 5.30
C LYS A 2 -23.02 4.08 4.08
N ARG A 3 -24.11 4.83 4.09
CA ARG A 3 -24.55 5.61 2.93
C ARG A 3 -24.02 7.04 3.01
N ILE A 4 -23.34 7.48 1.96
CA ILE A 4 -22.62 8.75 1.89
C ILE A 4 -23.18 9.60 0.75
N LEU A 5 -23.51 10.86 1.05
CA LEU A 5 -23.81 11.87 0.04
C LEU A 5 -22.56 12.71 -0.25
N LEU A 6 -21.97 12.62 -1.43
CA LEU A 6 -20.93 13.56 -1.88
C LEU A 6 -21.57 14.72 -2.65
N LEU A 7 -21.52 15.91 -2.06
CA LEU A 7 -21.90 17.16 -2.72
C LEU A 7 -20.68 17.76 -3.42
N ILE A 8 -20.82 18.00 -4.72
CA ILE A 8 -19.86 18.75 -5.56
C ILE A 8 -20.49 20.03 -6.11
N ASN A 9 -19.68 20.96 -6.63
CA ASN A 9 -20.21 22.20 -7.23
C ASN A 9 -20.85 21.99 -8.61
N GLN A 10 -20.12 21.34 -9.51
CA GLN A 10 -20.52 21.07 -10.89
C GLN A 10 -19.78 19.82 -11.39
N PRO A 11 -20.33 19.06 -12.34
CA PRO A 11 -19.69 17.86 -12.89
C PRO A 11 -18.60 18.22 -13.91
N ALA A 12 -17.61 19.01 -13.49
CA ALA A 12 -16.46 19.42 -14.28
C ALA A 12 -15.19 19.42 -13.42
N PRO A 13 -13.98 19.30 -14.00
CA PRO A 13 -12.74 19.35 -13.24
C PRO A 13 -12.60 20.67 -12.46
N PRO A 14 -12.04 20.65 -11.24
CA PRO A 14 -11.45 19.49 -10.55
C PRO A 14 -12.48 18.57 -9.86
N TYR A 15 -13.75 18.97 -9.76
CA TYR A 15 -14.78 18.27 -8.99
C TYR A 15 -15.14 16.89 -9.56
N SER A 16 -15.25 16.76 -10.90
CA SER A 16 -15.48 15.46 -11.54
C SER A 16 -14.35 14.48 -11.25
N ASP A 17 -13.11 14.96 -11.28
CA ASP A 17 -11.91 14.14 -11.07
C ASP A 17 -11.82 13.68 -9.62
N PHE A 18 -12.12 14.57 -8.67
CA PHE A 18 -12.24 14.21 -7.26
C PHE A 18 -13.35 13.18 -7.04
N SER A 19 -14.54 13.39 -7.61
CA SER A 19 -15.67 12.46 -7.44
C SER A 19 -15.37 11.07 -7.99
N ALA A 20 -14.65 10.97 -9.12
CA ALA A 20 -14.24 9.71 -9.70
C ALA A 20 -13.20 8.99 -8.83
N MET A 21 -12.19 9.72 -8.34
CA MET A 21 -11.21 9.18 -7.38
C MET A 21 -11.89 8.69 -6.10
N PHE A 22 -12.73 9.54 -5.50
CA PHE A 22 -13.40 9.25 -4.23
C PHE A 22 -14.37 8.07 -4.37
N SER A 23 -15.09 7.96 -5.49
CA SER A 23 -15.94 6.80 -5.79
C SER A 23 -15.14 5.51 -5.86
N GLY A 24 -13.97 5.52 -6.52
CA GLY A 24 -13.06 4.38 -6.56
C GLY A 24 -12.58 3.98 -5.17
N LEU A 25 -12.11 4.95 -4.39
CA LEU A 25 -11.64 4.75 -3.02
C LEU A 25 -12.71 4.10 -2.11
N LEU A 26 -13.96 4.57 -2.20
CA LEU A 26 -15.07 4.03 -1.41
C LEU A 26 -15.49 2.63 -1.90
N ALA A 27 -15.53 2.41 -3.22
CA ALA A 27 -15.83 1.11 -3.80
C ALA A 27 -14.80 0.06 -3.38
N ASP A 28 -13.51 0.39 -3.44
CA ASP A 28 -12.42 -0.50 -3.03
C ASP A 28 -12.53 -0.85 -1.56
N SER A 29 -12.91 0.09 -0.70
CA SER A 29 -13.10 -0.17 0.74
C SER A 29 -14.20 -1.18 1.06
N GLY A 30 -15.24 -1.28 0.21
CA GLY A 30 -16.43 -2.09 0.46
C GLY A 30 -17.27 -1.66 1.69
N GLN A 31 -16.97 -0.52 2.32
CA GLN A 31 -17.65 -0.08 3.54
C GLN A 31 -18.77 0.93 3.29
N PHE A 32 -18.72 1.62 2.14
CA PHE A 32 -19.53 2.80 1.85
C PHE A 32 -20.29 2.65 0.54
N ASP A 33 -21.53 3.14 0.52
CA ASP A 33 -22.33 3.37 -0.68
C ASP A 33 -22.37 4.88 -0.94
N LEU A 34 -22.09 5.31 -2.17
CA LEU A 34 -21.87 6.72 -2.49
C LEU A 34 -22.90 7.25 -3.50
N GLU A 35 -23.61 8.31 -3.11
CA GLU A 35 -24.41 9.15 -4.00
C GLU A 35 -23.63 10.44 -4.29
N VAL A 36 -23.29 10.68 -5.56
CA VAL A 36 -22.65 11.94 -6.00
C VAL A 36 -23.71 12.86 -6.57
N THR A 37 -23.76 14.11 -6.11
CA THR A 37 -24.71 15.11 -6.61
C THR A 37 -24.12 16.52 -6.63
N ASP A 38 -24.60 17.35 -7.55
CA ASP A 38 -24.47 18.82 -7.52
C ASP A 38 -25.78 19.51 -7.11
N ASP A 39 -26.86 18.74 -6.91
CA ASP A 39 -28.16 19.23 -6.46
C ASP A 39 -28.20 19.45 -4.94
N ARG A 40 -28.18 20.74 -4.56
CA ARG A 40 -28.23 21.19 -3.17
C ARG A 40 -29.58 20.96 -2.51
N ASP A 41 -30.66 20.68 -3.24
CA ASP A 41 -31.94 20.35 -2.62
C ASP A 41 -31.88 19.02 -1.85
N ARG A 42 -30.89 18.16 -2.13
CA ARG A 42 -30.61 16.98 -1.29
C ARG A 42 -30.24 17.33 0.15
N LEU A 43 -29.71 18.52 0.43
CA LEU A 43 -29.35 18.93 1.79
C LEU A 43 -30.57 19.18 2.70
N ARG A 44 -31.77 19.31 2.16
CA ARG A 44 -33.00 19.51 2.95
C ARG A 44 -33.38 18.26 3.74
N ASP A 45 -33.04 17.08 3.23
CA ASP A 45 -33.35 15.79 3.85
C ASP A 45 -32.22 14.78 3.59
N LEU A 46 -31.46 14.54 4.65
CA LEU A 46 -30.33 13.62 4.69
C LEU A 46 -30.64 12.36 5.52
N SER A 47 -31.91 12.09 5.83
CA SER A 47 -32.32 10.99 6.72
C SER A 47 -31.90 9.59 6.23
N ASP A 48 -31.71 9.42 4.93
CA ASP A 48 -31.25 8.17 4.31
C ASP A 48 -29.72 8.02 4.31
N PHE A 49 -28.96 8.99 4.81
CA PHE A 49 -27.50 8.98 4.82
C PHE A 49 -26.92 8.88 6.23
N ASP A 50 -25.76 8.21 6.35
CA ASP A 50 -24.97 8.19 7.57
C ASP A 50 -24.02 9.40 7.65
N ALA A 51 -23.55 9.89 6.50
CA ALA A 51 -22.70 11.08 6.43
C ALA A 51 -22.84 11.83 5.10
N ALA A 52 -22.47 13.11 5.12
CA ALA A 52 -22.28 13.93 3.94
C ALA A 52 -20.79 14.25 3.76
N ALA A 53 -20.30 14.19 2.51
CA ALA A 53 -18.97 14.60 2.10
C ALA A 53 -19.07 15.84 1.20
N PHE A 54 -18.30 16.87 1.46
CA PHE A 54 -18.35 18.14 0.74
C PHE A 54 -17.02 18.40 0.04
N TYR A 55 -17.04 18.45 -1.29
CA TYR A 55 -15.94 18.95 -2.11
C TYR A 55 -16.46 20.06 -3.02
N ILE A 56 -16.56 21.26 -2.45
CA ILE A 56 -17.17 22.44 -3.05
C ILE A 56 -16.22 23.64 -2.93
N GLY A 57 -16.26 24.56 -3.89
CA GLY A 57 -15.53 25.83 -3.88
C GLY A 57 -16.43 27.08 -3.81
N GLY A 58 -17.73 26.93 -3.55
CA GLY A 58 -18.63 28.08 -3.51
C GLY A 58 -20.11 27.73 -3.61
N GLY A 59 -20.98 28.74 -3.59
CA GLY A 59 -22.39 28.63 -3.97
C GLY A 59 -23.33 29.24 -2.94
N THR A 60 -24.62 29.05 -3.16
CA THR A 60 -25.68 29.51 -2.25
C THR A 60 -26.45 28.33 -1.69
N LEU A 61 -26.87 28.46 -0.44
CA LEU A 61 -27.85 27.63 0.24
C LEU A 61 -29.09 28.47 0.56
N THR A 62 -30.25 27.84 0.45
CA THR A 62 -31.47 28.34 1.09
C THR A 62 -31.42 28.07 2.59
N GLU A 63 -32.23 28.76 3.39
CA GLU A 63 -32.27 28.51 4.83
C GLU A 63 -32.65 27.06 5.16
N ASP A 64 -33.53 26.43 4.38
CA ASP A 64 -33.92 25.02 4.58
C ASP A 64 -32.74 24.08 4.34
N GLN A 65 -31.88 24.38 3.36
CA GLN A 65 -30.70 23.57 3.05
C GLN A 65 -29.62 23.73 4.13
N GLU A 66 -29.37 24.96 4.61
CA GLU A 66 -28.43 25.20 5.72
C GLU A 66 -28.92 24.52 7.01
N ARG A 67 -30.20 24.67 7.35
CA ARG A 67 -30.82 23.97 8.50
C ARG A 67 -30.79 22.46 8.34
N GLY A 68 -30.96 21.95 7.12
CA GLY A 68 -30.94 20.52 6.84
C GLY A 68 -29.58 19.90 7.13
N ILE A 69 -28.48 20.45 6.58
CA ILE A 69 -27.13 19.92 6.84
C ILE A 69 -26.69 20.11 8.29
N THR A 70 -26.90 21.30 8.87
CA THR A 70 -26.51 21.58 10.26
C THR A 70 -27.34 20.76 11.25
N GLY A 71 -28.64 20.61 10.99
CA GLY A 71 -29.55 19.78 11.77
C GLY A 71 -29.22 18.29 11.69
N PHE A 72 -28.87 17.79 10.50
CA PHE A 72 -28.44 16.41 10.28
C PHE A 72 -27.21 16.06 11.13
N VAL A 73 -26.15 16.87 11.04
CA VAL A 73 -24.92 16.62 11.82
C VAL A 73 -25.22 16.75 13.32
N ARG A 74 -25.94 17.80 13.74
CA ARG A 74 -26.28 18.00 15.16
C ARG A 74 -27.04 16.81 15.78
N GLN A 75 -27.79 16.06 14.97
CA GLN A 75 -28.59 14.90 15.40
C GLN A 75 -27.85 13.55 15.28
N GLY A 76 -26.56 13.54 14.90
CA GLY A 76 -25.76 12.31 14.84
C GLY A 76 -25.18 12.00 13.46
N GLY A 77 -25.54 12.74 12.42
CA GLY A 77 -24.95 12.61 11.09
C GLY A 77 -23.47 12.98 11.04
N GLY A 78 -22.73 12.39 10.11
CA GLY A 78 -21.33 12.73 9.86
C GLY A 78 -21.13 13.81 8.79
N LEU A 79 -20.10 14.64 8.91
CA LEU A 79 -19.65 15.57 7.87
C LEU A 79 -18.15 15.41 7.58
N LEU A 80 -17.80 15.06 6.35
CA LEU A 80 -16.44 15.10 5.82
C LEU A 80 -16.30 16.33 4.89
N ALA A 81 -15.64 17.39 5.35
CA ALA A 81 -15.43 18.61 4.59
C ALA A 81 -14.00 18.68 4.04
N VAL A 82 -13.86 18.92 2.73
CA VAL A 82 -12.56 18.90 2.04
C VAL A 82 -12.29 20.23 1.36
N HIS A 83 -11.07 20.75 1.55
CA HIS A 83 -10.52 21.93 0.90
C HIS A 83 -11.44 23.15 0.98
N GLY A 84 -11.99 23.59 -0.15
CA GLY A 84 -12.83 24.79 -0.27
C GLY A 84 -14.17 24.70 0.46
N ALA A 85 -14.52 23.55 1.07
CA ALA A 85 -15.75 23.40 1.85
C ALA A 85 -15.90 24.46 2.96
N ASN A 86 -14.80 24.93 3.56
CA ASN A 86 -14.84 26.00 4.57
C ASN A 86 -14.64 27.43 3.99
N ALA A 87 -14.41 27.56 2.69
CA ALA A 87 -14.22 28.82 1.98
C ALA A 87 -15.45 29.19 1.12
N GLY A 88 -16.19 28.19 0.65
CA GLY A 88 -17.26 28.37 -0.32
C GLY A 88 -18.60 28.83 0.27
N LEU A 89 -18.75 28.80 1.60
CA LEU A 89 -20.01 29.01 2.31
C LEU A 89 -19.87 29.93 3.54
N VAL A 90 -18.89 30.83 3.52
CA VAL A 90 -18.56 31.71 4.66
C VAL A 90 -19.69 32.64 5.10
N GLN A 91 -20.66 32.90 4.23
CA GLN A 91 -21.84 33.72 4.54
C GLN A 91 -22.88 33.01 5.43
N TYR A 92 -22.74 31.71 5.66
CA TYR A 92 -23.69 30.86 6.40
C TYR A 92 -23.16 30.57 7.81
N THR A 93 -23.59 31.37 8.78
CA THR A 93 -23.03 31.37 10.14
C THR A 93 -23.19 30.03 10.85
N ASP A 94 -24.33 29.36 10.71
CA ASP A 94 -24.57 28.06 11.38
C ASP A 94 -23.71 26.97 10.74
N TYR A 95 -23.52 27.02 9.42
CA TYR A 95 -22.62 26.12 8.71
C TYR A 95 -21.16 26.32 9.13
N ILE A 96 -20.69 27.56 9.20
CA ILE A 96 -19.31 27.87 9.60
C ILE A 96 -19.08 27.54 11.07
N GLU A 97 -20.07 27.74 11.95
CA GLU A 97 -19.98 27.29 13.33
C GLU A 97 -19.89 25.76 13.40
N MET A 98 -20.68 25.02 12.62
CA MET A 98 -20.59 23.54 12.53
C MET A 98 -19.21 23.08 12.05
N ILE A 99 -18.68 23.65 10.96
CA ILE A 99 -17.31 23.35 10.49
C ILE A 99 -16.27 23.73 11.54
N GLY A 100 -16.45 24.86 12.22
CA GLY A 100 -15.59 25.39 13.27
C GLY A 100 -14.46 26.30 12.80
N THR A 101 -14.19 26.37 11.50
CA THR A 101 -13.20 27.31 10.93
C THR A 101 -13.72 27.97 9.67
N GLU A 102 -13.15 29.13 9.36
CA GLU A 102 -13.40 29.89 8.14
C GLU A 102 -12.08 30.18 7.44
N PHE A 103 -12.07 30.03 6.12
CA PHE A 103 -10.95 30.42 5.28
C PHE A 103 -10.74 31.94 5.29
N ILE A 104 -9.51 32.38 5.55
CA ILE A 104 -9.12 33.81 5.51
C ILE A 104 -8.34 34.13 4.22
N GLY A 105 -7.55 33.18 3.74
CA GLY A 105 -6.63 33.36 2.64
C GLY A 105 -5.65 32.19 2.52
N HIS A 106 -4.90 32.13 1.43
CA HIS A 106 -3.78 31.21 1.26
C HIS A 106 -2.64 31.94 0.57
N ASP A 107 -1.43 31.46 0.79
CA ASP A 107 -0.28 31.84 -0.04
C ASP A 107 -0.32 31.10 -1.39
N PRO A 108 0.53 31.46 -2.38
CA PRO A 108 0.55 30.77 -3.66
C PRO A 108 0.78 29.27 -3.50
N LEU A 109 0.16 28.51 -4.41
CA LEU A 109 0.34 27.07 -4.48
C LEU A 109 1.82 26.69 -4.57
N GLY A 110 2.21 25.68 -3.79
CA GLY A 110 3.58 25.18 -3.81
C GLY A 110 3.78 23.94 -2.96
N PRO A 111 4.99 23.35 -3.01
CA PRO A 111 5.28 22.11 -2.32
C PRO A 111 5.55 22.36 -0.82
N PHE A 112 4.96 21.53 0.04
CA PHE A 112 5.25 21.53 1.48
C PHE A 112 5.08 20.15 2.11
N GLU A 113 5.67 19.99 3.29
CA GLU A 113 5.52 18.78 4.09
C GLU A 113 4.32 18.91 5.01
N VAL A 114 3.48 17.88 4.99
CA VAL A 114 2.34 17.68 5.87
C VAL A 114 2.75 16.72 6.96
N ASN A 115 2.54 17.12 8.21
CA ASN A 115 2.83 16.32 9.40
C ASN A 115 1.54 15.95 10.12
N VAL A 116 1.43 14.70 10.53
CA VAL A 116 0.31 14.16 11.31
C VAL A 116 0.71 14.00 12.77
N GLY A 117 -0.14 14.46 13.69
CA GLY A 117 0.07 14.33 15.13
C GLY A 117 -0.08 12.88 15.58
N SER A 118 0.74 12.46 16.54
CA SER A 118 0.71 11.10 17.11
C SER A 118 -0.45 10.87 18.09
N ASP A 119 -1.12 11.94 18.51
CA ASP A 119 -2.22 11.92 19.46
C ASP A 119 -3.58 11.77 18.77
N ILE A 120 -3.64 11.14 17.59
CA ILE A 120 -4.90 10.92 16.84
C ILE A 120 -5.25 9.44 16.65
N ASP A 121 -4.43 8.51 17.14
CA ASP A 121 -4.61 7.08 16.85
C ASP A 121 -5.95 6.50 17.33
N ASP A 122 -6.57 7.05 18.37
CA ASP A 122 -7.92 6.66 18.82
C ASP A 122 -9.06 7.16 17.91
N ILE A 123 -8.76 8.05 16.95
CA ILE A 123 -9.72 8.59 15.97
C ILE A 123 -9.36 8.18 14.54
N LEU A 124 -8.12 8.42 14.13
CA LEU A 124 -7.58 8.14 12.80
C LEU A 124 -6.34 7.24 12.94
N PRO A 125 -6.52 5.96 13.29
CA PRO A 125 -5.41 5.06 13.55
C PRO A 125 -4.51 4.87 12.32
N ARG A 126 -3.21 4.72 12.58
CA ARG A 126 -2.24 4.27 11.57
C ARG A 126 -2.19 5.22 10.36
N LEU A 127 -2.27 6.53 10.56
CA LEU A 127 -1.94 7.47 9.49
C LEU A 127 -0.42 7.55 9.32
N SER A 128 0.03 7.82 8.09
CA SER A 128 1.43 8.15 7.85
C SER A 128 1.81 9.42 8.63
N THR A 129 2.98 9.39 9.28
CA THR A 129 3.43 10.48 10.16
C THR A 129 3.71 11.78 9.40
N SER A 130 4.19 11.68 8.16
CA SER A 130 4.28 12.80 7.25
C SER A 130 4.22 12.37 5.79
N PHE A 131 3.91 13.32 4.92
CA PHE A 131 3.98 13.17 3.47
C PHE A 131 4.11 14.54 2.80
N ARG A 132 4.59 14.57 1.56
CA ARG A 132 4.81 15.81 0.81
C ARG A 132 3.72 15.97 -0.24
N VAL A 133 3.17 17.17 -0.34
CA VAL A 133 2.16 17.55 -1.34
C VAL A 133 2.53 18.87 -1.99
N GLU A 134 1.88 19.15 -3.12
CA GLU A 134 1.87 20.47 -3.76
C GLU A 134 0.43 20.98 -3.74
N ASP A 135 0.13 21.94 -2.86
CA ASP A 135 -1.23 22.39 -2.55
C ASP A 135 -1.23 23.87 -2.09
N GLU A 136 -2.39 24.38 -1.70
CA GLU A 136 -2.60 25.68 -1.06
C GLU A 136 -2.54 25.53 0.47
N CYS A 137 -1.59 26.24 1.11
CA CYS A 137 -1.51 26.26 2.58
C CYS A 137 -2.48 27.31 3.15
N TYR A 138 -3.66 26.86 3.59
CA TYR A 138 -4.73 27.75 4.07
C TYR A 138 -4.36 28.44 5.39
N ASN A 139 -4.73 29.72 5.50
CA ASN A 139 -4.87 30.44 6.75
C ASN A 139 -6.35 30.41 7.15
N MET A 140 -6.64 29.90 8.35
CA MET A 140 -8.01 29.72 8.85
C MET A 140 -8.23 30.46 10.16
N ALA A 141 -9.42 31.07 10.31
CA ALA A 141 -9.90 31.62 11.57
C ALA A 141 -10.74 30.57 12.28
N ILE A 142 -10.55 30.43 13.60
CA ILE A 142 -11.47 29.63 14.43
C ILE A 142 -12.77 30.41 14.60
N LYS A 143 -13.90 29.75 14.35
CA LYS A 143 -15.26 30.33 14.39
C LYS A 143 -16.21 29.57 15.32
N THR A 144 -15.64 28.81 16.24
CA THR A 144 -16.36 28.07 17.27
C THR A 144 -15.64 28.21 18.60
N GLU A 145 -16.42 28.12 19.69
CA GLU A 145 -15.88 27.96 21.05
C GLU A 145 -15.65 26.48 21.39
N ALA A 146 -16.19 25.55 20.60
CA ALA A 146 -15.98 24.12 20.80
C ALA A 146 -14.54 23.72 20.48
N PRO A 147 -13.97 22.75 21.23
CA PRO A 147 -12.61 22.30 20.97
C PRO A 147 -12.48 21.66 19.59
N LEU A 148 -11.41 22.03 18.89
CA LEU A 148 -10.98 21.37 17.65
C LEU A 148 -9.80 20.46 17.98
N ARG A 149 -9.87 19.20 17.57
CA ARG A 149 -8.77 18.26 17.72
C ARG A 149 -7.97 18.20 16.42
N TRP A 150 -6.92 19.00 16.38
CA TRP A 150 -6.03 19.13 15.22
C TRP A 150 -5.15 17.90 15.07
N PHE A 151 -5.18 17.28 13.90
CA PHE A 151 -4.33 16.13 13.59
C PHE A 151 -3.30 16.41 12.51
N GLN A 152 -3.48 17.45 11.70
CA GLN A 152 -2.63 17.69 10.54
C GLN A 152 -2.13 19.13 10.47
N HIS A 153 -0.85 19.29 10.17
CA HIS A 153 -0.17 20.59 10.13
C HIS A 153 0.83 20.65 8.98
N GLY A 154 0.92 21.79 8.31
CA GLY A 154 1.94 22.09 7.31
C GLY A 154 2.99 23.04 7.86
N LEU A 155 4.22 22.91 7.40
CA LEU A 155 5.24 23.95 7.60
C LEU A 155 5.29 24.84 6.36
N TRP A 156 4.84 26.08 6.49
CA TRP A 156 4.81 27.04 5.39
C TRP A 156 5.41 28.37 5.82
N THR A 157 6.34 28.91 5.03
CA THR A 157 7.09 30.13 5.36
C THR A 157 7.65 30.13 6.80
N PHE A 158 8.17 28.98 7.25
CA PHE A 158 8.68 28.73 8.61
C PHE A 158 7.63 28.80 9.74
N GLU A 159 6.34 28.89 9.41
CA GLU A 159 5.24 28.84 10.36
C GLU A 159 4.52 27.49 10.28
N ARG A 160 4.16 26.95 11.44
CA ARG A 160 3.33 25.75 11.54
C ARG A 160 1.87 26.14 11.34
N LYS A 161 1.30 25.81 10.18
CA LYS A 161 -0.09 26.07 9.83
C LYS A 161 -0.95 24.85 10.13
N PRO A 162 -2.07 24.98 10.85
CA PRO A 162 -2.99 23.88 11.04
C PRO A 162 -3.74 23.62 9.72
N LEU A 163 -3.91 22.35 9.34
CA LEU A 163 -4.49 21.96 8.06
C LEU A 163 -5.66 20.99 8.18
N GLY A 164 -5.73 20.19 9.23
CA GLY A 164 -6.81 19.21 9.40
C GLY A 164 -7.14 18.96 10.86
N TYR A 165 -8.42 18.78 11.14
CA TYR A 165 -8.96 18.55 12.46
C TYR A 165 -10.25 17.77 12.42
N VAL A 166 -10.61 17.24 13.58
CA VAL A 166 -11.92 16.65 13.86
C VAL A 166 -12.58 17.37 15.03
N ARG A 167 -13.91 17.30 15.10
CA ARG A 167 -14.69 17.76 16.24
C ARG A 167 -16.04 17.06 16.31
N ASP A 168 -16.63 17.12 17.49
CA ASP A 168 -18.04 16.80 17.66
C ASP A 168 -18.90 18.04 17.38
N TYR A 169 -20.13 17.79 16.91
CA TYR A 169 -21.14 18.82 16.69
C TYR A 169 -22.53 18.28 17.04
N GLY A 170 -23.06 18.70 18.18
CA GLY A 170 -24.21 18.01 18.78
C GLY A 170 -23.85 16.55 19.05
N GLU A 171 -24.66 15.62 18.53
CA GLU A 171 -24.40 14.18 18.62
C GLU A 171 -23.58 13.64 17.43
N GLY A 172 -23.33 14.46 16.41
CA GLY A 172 -22.59 14.07 15.20
C GLY A 172 -21.14 14.50 15.22
N ARG A 173 -20.45 14.25 14.10
CA ARG A 173 -19.00 14.40 13.97
C ARG A 173 -18.63 15.10 12.68
N VAL A 174 -17.61 15.94 12.77
CA VAL A 174 -17.06 16.68 11.64
C VAL A 174 -15.59 16.34 11.49
N PHE A 175 -15.19 15.98 10.28
CA PHE A 175 -13.82 15.91 9.82
C PHE A 175 -13.60 17.02 8.80
N TYR A 176 -12.52 17.77 8.96
CA TYR A 176 -12.11 18.78 7.99
C TYR A 176 -10.63 18.62 7.62
N THR A 177 -10.33 18.79 6.34
CA THR A 177 -8.97 18.99 5.82
C THR A 177 -8.95 20.15 4.83
N ALA A 178 -7.96 21.03 4.94
CA ALA A 178 -7.70 22.12 4.02
C ALA A 178 -7.00 21.66 2.73
N LEU A 179 -6.47 20.43 2.71
CA LEU A 179 -5.82 19.83 1.55
C LEU A 179 -6.86 19.36 0.52
N GLY A 180 -6.42 19.21 -0.72
CA GLY A 180 -7.22 18.63 -1.80
C GLY A 180 -7.55 19.61 -2.93
N HIS A 181 -6.72 20.62 -3.19
CA HIS A 181 -6.98 21.60 -4.26
C HIS A 181 -7.23 20.95 -5.62
N ASP A 182 -6.39 19.99 -6.00
CA ASP A 182 -6.56 19.25 -7.25
C ASP A 182 -5.89 17.86 -7.22
N ARG A 183 -5.76 17.27 -8.41
CA ARG A 183 -5.26 15.91 -8.63
C ARG A 183 -3.86 15.66 -8.09
N ARG A 184 -3.04 16.71 -7.95
CA ARG A 184 -1.71 16.61 -7.33
C ARG A 184 -1.82 16.14 -5.88
N THR A 185 -2.85 16.59 -5.16
CA THR A 185 -3.09 16.18 -3.77
C THR A 185 -4.05 15.01 -3.68
N PHE A 186 -5.20 15.06 -4.35
CA PHE A 186 -6.19 14.00 -4.18
C PHE A 186 -5.81 12.68 -4.84
N GLY A 187 -4.82 12.68 -5.75
CA GLY A 187 -4.17 11.47 -6.25
C GLY A 187 -3.15 10.86 -5.29
N HIS A 188 -2.80 11.54 -4.19
CA HIS A 188 -1.79 11.09 -3.25
C HIS A 188 -2.34 10.06 -2.27
N ALA A 189 -1.70 8.88 -2.19
CA ALA A 189 -2.17 7.75 -1.39
C ALA A 189 -2.38 8.08 0.11
N ASP A 190 -1.46 8.83 0.74
CA ASP A 190 -1.60 9.20 2.16
C ASP A 190 -2.75 10.19 2.42
N PHE A 191 -3.14 10.98 1.42
CA PHE A 191 -4.31 11.85 1.52
C PHE A 191 -5.60 11.03 1.34
N GLN A 192 -5.61 10.08 0.41
CA GLN A 192 -6.73 9.14 0.28
C GLN A 192 -6.94 8.30 1.55
N ASP A 193 -5.87 7.85 2.21
CA ASP A 193 -5.93 7.16 3.51
C ASP A 193 -6.58 8.04 4.59
N GLN A 194 -6.32 9.35 4.57
CA GLN A 194 -7.00 10.28 5.48
C GLN A 194 -8.49 10.42 5.19
N LEU A 195 -8.88 10.49 3.91
CA LEU A 195 -10.29 10.61 3.54
C LEU A 195 -11.09 9.38 3.96
N ILE A 196 -10.57 8.17 3.73
CA ILE A 196 -11.29 6.95 4.10
C ILE A 196 -11.39 6.79 5.63
N LYS A 197 -10.33 7.12 6.37
CA LYS A 197 -10.33 7.09 7.85
C LYS A 197 -11.18 8.22 8.43
N GLY A 198 -11.18 9.39 7.80
CA GLY A 198 -12.09 10.50 8.13
C GLY A 198 -13.54 10.08 7.99
N LEU A 199 -13.91 9.38 6.91
CA LEU A 199 -15.25 8.82 6.73
C LEU A 199 -15.60 7.79 7.81
N ARG A 200 -14.68 6.87 8.14
CA ARG A 200 -14.88 5.90 9.23
C ARG A 200 -15.17 6.63 10.55
N TYR A 201 -14.39 7.67 10.86
CA TYR A 201 -14.58 8.48 12.06
C TYR A 201 -15.96 9.14 12.11
N VAL A 202 -16.36 9.85 11.04
CA VAL A 202 -17.64 10.58 11.04
C VAL A 202 -18.84 9.64 10.98
N CYS A 203 -18.69 8.43 10.43
CA CYS A 203 -19.71 7.38 10.44
C CYS A 203 -19.71 6.52 11.72
N GLY A 204 -18.77 6.76 12.64
CA GLY A 204 -18.65 6.00 13.89
C GLY A 204 -18.22 4.54 13.73
N ILE A 205 -17.55 4.20 12.64
CA ILE A 205 -17.00 2.85 12.41
C ILE A 205 -15.76 2.68 13.28
N LYS A 206 -15.73 1.60 14.08
CA LYS A 206 -14.61 1.27 14.97
C LYS A 206 -13.76 0.14 14.36
N ASP A 207 -12.54 0.02 14.86
CA ASP A 207 -11.68 -1.12 14.57
C ASP A 207 -12.12 -2.37 15.34
N ASN A 208 -11.78 -3.54 14.79
CA ASN A 208 -11.87 -4.83 15.46
C ASN A 208 -10.86 -4.94 16.62
N PRO A 209 -10.99 -5.95 17.50
CA PRO A 209 -10.01 -6.20 18.56
C PRO A 209 -8.60 -6.44 18.01
N ASN A 210 -7.60 -6.19 18.86
CA ASN A 210 -6.19 -6.40 18.54
C ASN A 210 -5.91 -7.84 18.07
N ILE A 211 -4.94 -8.00 17.17
CA ILE A 211 -4.51 -9.28 16.62
C ILE A 211 -3.32 -9.80 17.41
N ARG A 212 -3.46 -11.00 17.99
CA ARG A 212 -2.38 -11.70 18.70
C ARG A 212 -1.57 -12.53 17.70
N ILE A 213 -0.27 -12.30 17.64
CA ILE A 213 0.60 -12.83 16.59
C ILE A 213 1.58 -13.86 17.14
N GLY A 214 1.65 -15.00 16.46
CA GLY A 214 2.68 -16.01 16.66
C GLY A 214 3.79 -15.91 15.61
N LEU A 215 5.06 -15.86 16.03
CA LEU A 215 6.19 -15.99 15.11
C LEU A 215 6.59 -17.47 15.01
N VAL A 216 6.66 -18.00 13.78
CA VAL A 216 7.03 -19.39 13.51
C VAL A 216 8.35 -19.42 12.76
N GLY A 217 9.42 -19.63 13.52
CA GLY A 217 10.81 -19.44 13.10
C GLY A 217 11.39 -18.16 13.69
N TYR A 218 12.42 -18.29 14.51
CA TYR A 218 13.23 -17.21 15.08
C TYR A 218 14.71 -17.39 14.69
N GLY A 219 14.92 -17.74 13.42
CA GLY A 219 16.23 -18.09 12.89
C GLY A 219 17.20 -16.89 12.88
N PRO A 220 18.54 -17.15 12.90
CA PRO A 220 19.53 -16.10 13.02
C PRO A 220 19.82 -15.37 11.70
N LEU A 221 19.36 -15.91 10.56
CA LEU A 221 19.67 -15.37 9.24
C LEU A 221 18.95 -14.04 9.04
N PHE A 222 19.74 -12.98 8.88
CA PHE A 222 19.28 -11.59 8.73
C PHE A 222 18.45 -11.05 9.91
N GLY A 223 18.40 -11.76 11.03
CA GLY A 223 17.63 -11.36 12.21
C GLY A 223 16.12 -11.27 11.95
N MET A 224 15.56 -12.05 11.01
CA MET A 224 14.16 -11.89 10.59
C MET A 224 13.16 -12.09 11.73
N GLY A 225 13.38 -13.03 12.65
CA GLY A 225 12.52 -13.19 13.83
C GLY A 225 12.41 -11.91 14.66
N ARG A 226 13.56 -11.30 14.97
CA ARG A 226 13.65 -10.02 15.67
C ARG A 226 13.06 -8.86 14.85
N HIS A 227 13.33 -8.83 13.55
CA HIS A 227 12.77 -7.81 12.67
C HIS A 227 11.24 -7.84 12.70
N HIS A 228 10.63 -9.02 12.58
CA HIS A 228 9.18 -9.16 12.63
C HIS A 228 8.62 -8.79 14.02
N SER A 229 9.29 -9.13 15.13
CA SER A 229 8.84 -8.72 16.46
C SER A 229 8.88 -7.20 16.65
N GLU A 230 9.94 -6.53 16.16
CA GLU A 230 10.04 -5.06 16.18
C GLU A 230 8.94 -4.41 15.31
N GLN A 231 8.62 -4.98 14.15
CA GLN A 231 7.51 -4.48 13.33
C GLN A 231 6.15 -4.67 14.01
N ILE A 232 5.92 -5.81 14.66
CA ILE A 232 4.70 -6.07 15.44
C ILE A 232 4.56 -5.03 16.56
N ALA A 233 5.60 -4.81 17.35
CA ALA A 233 5.59 -3.85 18.46
C ALA A 233 5.32 -2.41 18.00
N ASN A 234 5.74 -2.05 16.79
CA ASN A 234 5.52 -0.73 16.20
C ASN A 234 4.17 -0.60 15.46
N THR A 235 3.35 -1.66 15.40
CA THR A 235 2.09 -1.64 14.64
C THR A 235 0.90 -1.57 15.58
N HIS A 236 0.15 -0.47 15.50
CA HIS A 236 -1.06 -0.28 16.30
C HIS A 236 -2.05 -1.45 16.09
N GLY A 237 -2.51 -2.00 17.21
CA GLY A 237 -3.47 -3.10 17.25
C GLY A 237 -2.87 -4.49 17.02
N PHE A 238 -1.55 -4.63 16.91
CA PHE A 238 -0.87 -5.92 16.91
C PHE A 238 -0.18 -6.21 18.24
N GLU A 239 -0.13 -7.49 18.62
CA GLU A 239 0.52 -7.97 19.83
C GLU A 239 1.36 -9.22 19.52
N LEU A 240 2.62 -9.25 19.95
CA LEU A 240 3.43 -10.47 19.90
C LEU A 240 3.03 -11.38 21.06
N ALA A 241 2.34 -12.47 20.77
CA ALA A 241 1.73 -13.34 21.78
C ALA A 241 2.49 -14.65 22.01
N ALA A 242 3.20 -15.16 21.01
CA ALA A 242 3.97 -16.39 21.15
C ALA A 242 5.07 -16.53 20.09
N ILE A 243 6.09 -17.35 20.39
CA ILE A 243 7.17 -17.69 19.47
C ILE A 243 7.34 -19.20 19.38
N CYS A 244 7.47 -19.73 18.16
CA CYS A 244 7.69 -21.15 17.92
C CYS A 244 8.95 -21.35 17.08
N ASP A 245 9.87 -22.19 17.56
CA ASP A 245 11.06 -22.61 16.82
C ASP A 245 11.48 -24.02 17.26
N LYS A 246 11.96 -24.83 16.31
CA LYS A 246 12.42 -26.19 16.59
C LYS A 246 13.75 -26.23 17.36
N ASP A 247 14.55 -25.16 17.28
CA ASP A 247 15.82 -25.03 17.97
C ASP A 247 15.62 -24.30 19.32
N PRO A 248 15.78 -24.98 20.47
CA PRO A 248 15.66 -24.35 21.79
C PRO A 248 16.60 -23.15 21.99
N ALA A 249 17.75 -23.11 21.31
CA ALA A 249 18.65 -21.96 21.40
C ALA A 249 18.10 -20.71 20.71
N ARG A 250 17.16 -20.86 19.75
CA ARG A 250 16.44 -19.73 19.15
C ARG A 250 15.34 -19.23 20.06
N LEU A 251 14.66 -20.13 20.78
CA LEU A 251 13.66 -19.77 21.78
C LEU A 251 14.28 -19.01 22.95
N GLU A 252 15.50 -19.36 23.36
CA GLU A 252 16.21 -18.62 24.40
C GLU A 252 16.57 -17.20 23.93
N ALA A 253 17.13 -17.06 22.72
CA ALA A 253 17.42 -15.74 22.15
C ALA A 253 16.14 -14.88 22.02
N ALA A 254 15.02 -15.50 21.67
CA ALA A 254 13.72 -14.83 21.64
C ALA A 254 13.27 -14.32 23.02
N ARG A 255 13.46 -15.10 24.09
CA ARG A 255 13.15 -14.66 25.47
C ARG A 255 14.06 -13.53 25.94
N GLU A 256 15.35 -13.62 25.63
CA GLU A 256 16.32 -12.56 25.95
C GLU A 256 15.94 -11.23 25.27
N GLU A 257 15.47 -11.30 24.02
CA GLU A 257 15.16 -10.10 23.22
C GLU A 257 13.74 -9.57 23.44
N GLN A 258 12.75 -10.43 23.68
CA GLN A 258 11.32 -10.07 23.76
C GLN A 258 10.75 -10.11 25.19
N GLY A 259 11.50 -10.66 26.14
CA GLY A 259 11.13 -10.80 27.55
C GLY A 259 10.84 -12.25 27.95
N GLU A 260 11.34 -12.65 29.12
CA GLU A 260 11.24 -14.01 29.68
C GLU A 260 9.81 -14.55 29.80
N GLN A 261 8.82 -13.67 29.88
CA GLN A 261 7.41 -14.02 30.01
C GLN A 261 6.76 -14.48 28.69
N ILE A 262 7.42 -14.30 27.53
CA ILE A 262 6.82 -14.66 26.24
C ILE A 262 6.62 -16.19 26.16
N PRO A 263 5.39 -16.68 25.86
CA PRO A 263 5.16 -18.09 25.61
C PRO A 263 6.00 -18.59 24.42
N THR A 264 6.70 -19.71 24.62
CA THR A 264 7.48 -20.34 23.55
C THR A 264 7.11 -21.80 23.36
N PHE A 265 7.17 -22.25 22.10
CA PHE A 265 6.79 -23.59 21.66
C PHE A 265 7.87 -24.18 20.76
N THR A 266 8.07 -25.50 20.84
CA THR A 266 8.97 -26.22 19.92
C THR A 266 8.23 -26.91 18.78
N ASP A 267 6.89 -26.97 18.86
CA ASP A 267 6.03 -27.62 17.88
C ASP A 267 4.88 -26.67 17.48
N THR A 268 4.59 -26.64 16.17
CA THR A 268 3.55 -25.78 15.61
C THR A 268 2.15 -26.19 16.06
N THR A 269 1.92 -27.49 16.28
CA THR A 269 0.64 -28.03 16.74
C THR A 269 0.35 -27.59 18.18
N ASP A 270 1.38 -27.59 19.03
CA ASP A 270 1.26 -27.08 20.41
C ASP A 270 0.95 -25.58 20.42
N LEU A 271 1.61 -24.79 19.55
CA LEU A 271 1.30 -23.38 19.39
C LEU A 271 -0.16 -23.18 18.94
N ILE A 272 -0.63 -23.91 17.93
CA ILE A 272 -2.02 -23.83 17.44
C ILE A 272 -3.01 -24.18 18.56
N ASN A 273 -2.77 -25.29 19.27
CA ASN A 273 -3.67 -25.77 20.33
C ASN A 273 -3.66 -24.89 21.58
N SER A 274 -2.68 -23.99 21.73
CA SER A 274 -2.61 -23.05 22.86
C SER A 274 -3.73 -22.01 22.88
N GLY A 275 -4.31 -21.69 21.71
CA GLY A 275 -5.31 -20.63 21.56
C GLY A 275 -4.80 -19.20 21.81
N LEU A 276 -3.47 -19.02 21.85
CA LEU A 276 -2.83 -17.75 22.17
C LEU A 276 -2.79 -16.76 20.99
N ILE A 277 -2.92 -17.24 19.75
CA ILE A 277 -2.69 -16.45 18.53
C ILE A 277 -3.92 -16.43 17.63
N ASP A 278 -4.06 -15.35 16.87
CA ASP A 278 -5.05 -15.14 15.81
C ASP A 278 -4.39 -15.15 14.41
N LEU A 279 -3.08 -14.85 14.36
CA LEU A 279 -2.28 -14.79 13.14
C LEU A 279 -0.91 -15.45 13.35
N ALA A 280 -0.44 -16.23 12.38
CA ALA A 280 0.92 -16.77 12.34
C ALA A 280 1.78 -16.09 11.27
N ILE A 281 3.01 -15.69 11.61
CA ILE A 281 4.03 -15.26 10.66
C ILE A 281 5.04 -16.40 10.49
N VAL A 282 5.10 -16.96 9.28
CA VAL A 282 5.89 -18.15 8.93
C VAL A 282 7.23 -17.72 8.33
N ILE A 283 8.30 -17.88 9.11
CA ILE A 283 9.68 -17.40 8.85
C ILE A 283 10.63 -18.62 8.81
N VAL A 284 10.34 -19.56 7.93
CA VAL A 284 11.08 -20.83 7.79
C VAL A 284 11.77 -20.91 6.42
N PRO A 285 12.64 -21.90 6.13
CA PRO A 285 13.18 -22.05 4.77
C PRO A 285 12.09 -22.24 3.71
N HIS A 286 12.31 -21.79 2.47
CA HIS A 286 11.26 -21.59 1.45
C HIS A 286 10.36 -22.81 1.22
N VAL A 287 10.93 -24.02 1.08
CA VAL A 287 10.14 -25.26 0.89
C VAL A 287 9.20 -25.60 2.04
N TYR A 288 9.41 -25.01 3.21
CA TYR A 288 8.56 -25.22 4.37
C TYR A 288 7.46 -24.17 4.52
N HIS A 289 7.44 -23.11 3.69
CA HIS A 289 6.38 -22.09 3.76
C HIS A 289 5.00 -22.71 3.61
N ALA A 290 4.77 -23.46 2.51
CA ALA A 290 3.49 -24.06 2.23
C ALA A 290 3.01 -25.10 3.27
N PRO A 291 3.81 -26.12 3.64
CA PRO A 291 3.35 -27.11 4.62
C PRO A 291 3.12 -26.49 6.00
N VAL A 292 3.91 -25.50 6.42
CA VAL A 292 3.71 -24.83 7.72
C VAL A 292 2.50 -23.91 7.69
N ALA A 293 2.36 -23.05 6.66
CA ALA A 293 1.22 -22.16 6.50
C ALA A 293 -0.11 -22.91 6.49
N ARG A 294 -0.15 -24.07 5.82
CA ARG A 294 -1.35 -24.92 5.76
C ARG A 294 -1.88 -25.29 7.15
N LEU A 295 -1.01 -25.64 8.10
CA LEU A 295 -1.42 -26.04 9.45
C LEU A 295 -2.20 -24.93 10.16
N PHE A 296 -1.75 -23.69 10.03
CA PHE A 296 -2.41 -22.53 10.65
C PHE A 296 -3.72 -22.18 9.93
N LEU A 297 -3.75 -22.21 8.60
CA LEU A 297 -4.98 -21.98 7.84
C LEU A 297 -6.04 -23.05 8.12
N GLU A 298 -5.67 -24.33 8.19
CA GLU A 298 -6.58 -25.43 8.54
C GLU A 298 -7.23 -25.22 9.91
N ALA A 299 -6.49 -24.63 10.85
CA ALA A 299 -6.95 -24.24 12.18
C ALA A 299 -7.78 -22.94 12.21
N GLY A 300 -7.99 -22.29 11.07
CA GLY A 300 -8.75 -21.05 10.98
C GLY A 300 -7.99 -19.81 11.48
N LEU A 301 -6.66 -19.81 11.36
CA LEU A 301 -5.81 -18.68 11.72
C LEU A 301 -5.37 -17.92 10.47
N HIS A 302 -5.20 -16.60 10.61
CA HIS A 302 -4.58 -15.78 9.56
C HIS A 302 -3.11 -16.16 9.38
N VAL A 303 -2.58 -16.02 8.17
CA VAL A 303 -1.18 -16.35 7.88
C VAL A 303 -0.48 -15.25 7.09
N ILE A 304 0.72 -14.90 7.54
CA ILE A 304 1.73 -14.21 6.73
C ILE A 304 2.87 -15.20 6.47
N THR A 305 3.24 -15.44 5.23
CA THR A 305 4.50 -16.15 4.93
C THR A 305 5.61 -15.15 4.65
N GLU A 306 6.85 -15.51 4.96
CA GLU A 306 8.01 -14.88 4.33
C GLU A 306 7.97 -15.04 2.80
N LYS A 307 8.76 -14.23 2.10
CA LYS A 307 8.97 -14.39 0.65
C LYS A 307 10.02 -15.49 0.39
N PRO A 308 9.95 -16.21 -0.74
CA PRO A 308 8.86 -16.22 -1.74
C PRO A 308 7.60 -16.85 -1.15
N PHE A 309 6.43 -16.61 -1.74
CA PHE A 309 5.17 -17.18 -1.25
C PHE A 309 5.27 -18.70 -1.04
N THR A 310 5.63 -19.40 -2.12
CA THR A 310 5.86 -20.85 -2.16
C THR A 310 6.94 -21.15 -3.21
N VAL A 311 7.38 -22.41 -3.32
CA VAL A 311 8.31 -22.82 -4.39
C VAL A 311 7.57 -23.35 -5.61
N HIS A 312 6.27 -23.62 -5.50
CA HIS A 312 5.41 -24.05 -6.61
C HIS A 312 4.10 -23.27 -6.65
N VAL A 313 3.62 -22.93 -7.85
CA VAL A 313 2.32 -22.27 -8.07
C VAL A 313 1.16 -23.12 -7.55
N SER A 314 1.26 -24.45 -7.66
CA SER A 314 0.22 -25.35 -7.13
C SER A 314 0.03 -25.19 -5.63
N GLU A 315 1.12 -25.04 -4.87
CA GLU A 315 1.06 -24.82 -3.42
C GLU A 315 0.39 -23.47 -3.11
N ALA A 316 0.72 -22.41 -3.85
CA ALA A 316 0.09 -21.10 -3.69
C ALA A 316 -1.43 -21.18 -3.93
N ASN A 317 -1.85 -21.88 -4.98
CA ASN A 317 -3.28 -22.09 -5.28
C ASN A 317 -4.00 -22.83 -4.14
N GLU A 318 -3.39 -23.88 -3.58
CA GLU A 318 -3.96 -24.63 -2.47
C GLU A 318 -4.13 -23.78 -1.21
N LEU A 319 -3.12 -22.98 -0.87
CA LEU A 319 -3.18 -22.10 0.31
C LEU A 319 -4.19 -20.97 0.14
N ILE A 320 -4.28 -20.36 -1.06
CA ILE A 320 -5.29 -19.33 -1.36
C ILE A 320 -6.70 -19.93 -1.24
N ALA A 321 -6.92 -21.10 -1.83
CA ALA A 321 -8.22 -21.77 -1.77
C ALA A 321 -8.62 -22.10 -0.33
N LEU A 322 -7.67 -22.61 0.47
CA LEU A 322 -7.88 -22.93 1.87
C LEU A 322 -8.16 -21.66 2.70
N ALA A 323 -7.42 -20.58 2.49
CA ALA A 323 -7.64 -19.31 3.19
C ALA A 323 -9.05 -18.76 2.92
N ARG A 324 -9.51 -18.83 1.66
CA ARG A 324 -10.88 -18.48 1.27
C ARG A 324 -11.93 -19.41 1.90
N GLU A 325 -11.69 -20.72 1.92
CA GLU A 325 -12.59 -21.70 2.56
C GLU A 325 -12.78 -21.42 4.06
N LYS A 326 -11.70 -21.00 4.72
CA LYS A 326 -11.63 -20.76 6.16
C LYS A 326 -12.02 -19.34 6.57
N ASP A 327 -12.29 -18.47 5.59
CA ASP A 327 -12.56 -17.05 5.78
C ASP A 327 -11.46 -16.34 6.58
N VAL A 328 -10.20 -16.63 6.21
CA VAL A 328 -9.01 -16.03 6.83
C VAL A 328 -8.09 -15.41 5.79
N MET A 329 -7.41 -14.34 6.18
CA MET A 329 -6.34 -13.73 5.41
C MET A 329 -5.14 -14.67 5.21
N ILE A 330 -4.63 -14.70 3.98
CA ILE A 330 -3.26 -15.11 3.65
C ILE A 330 -2.54 -13.99 2.90
N SER A 331 -1.35 -13.65 3.37
CA SER A 331 -0.50 -12.61 2.79
C SER A 331 0.96 -13.05 2.78
N VAL A 332 1.80 -12.34 2.02
CA VAL A 332 3.23 -12.63 1.88
C VAL A 332 4.02 -11.38 2.19
N TYR A 333 5.09 -11.49 2.97
CA TYR A 333 5.92 -10.38 3.38
C TYR A 333 6.79 -9.83 2.23
N HIS A 334 6.15 -9.22 1.23
CA HIS A 334 6.79 -8.42 0.18
C HIS A 334 7.11 -7.01 0.70
N ASN A 335 7.98 -6.95 1.70
CA ASN A 335 8.38 -5.70 2.38
C ASN A 335 8.94 -4.62 1.46
N ARG A 336 9.53 -5.03 0.34
CA ARG A 336 10.12 -4.14 -0.67
C ARG A 336 9.10 -3.49 -1.61
N HIS A 337 7.81 -3.75 -1.43
CA HIS A 337 6.75 -3.12 -2.22
C HIS A 337 6.78 -1.59 -2.09
N TRP A 338 7.22 -1.07 -0.94
CA TRP A 338 7.35 0.37 -0.64
C TRP A 338 8.79 0.88 -0.71
N ASP A 339 9.71 0.17 -1.38
CA ASP A 339 11.07 0.68 -1.53
C ASP A 339 11.07 1.96 -2.41
N PRO A 340 11.97 2.93 -2.14
CA PRO A 340 12.02 4.20 -2.89
C PRO A 340 12.17 4.06 -4.41
N ASP A 341 12.87 3.03 -4.88
CA ASP A 341 13.09 2.81 -6.32
C ASP A 341 11.79 2.54 -7.06
N ILE A 342 10.96 1.64 -6.53
CA ILE A 342 9.70 1.28 -7.17
C ILE A 342 8.65 2.37 -7.03
N LEU A 343 8.57 3.04 -5.87
CA LEU A 343 7.65 4.16 -5.68
C LEU A 343 7.98 5.32 -6.62
N SER A 344 9.27 5.64 -6.81
CA SER A 344 9.69 6.72 -7.72
C SER A 344 9.39 6.36 -9.18
N LEU A 345 9.61 5.10 -9.58
CA LEU A 345 9.25 4.64 -10.93
C LEU A 345 7.75 4.72 -11.18
N ARG A 346 6.94 4.28 -10.21
CA ARG A 346 5.47 4.37 -10.29
C ARG A 346 5.02 5.81 -10.47
N GLU A 347 5.51 6.74 -9.66
CA GLU A 347 5.15 8.16 -9.78
C GLU A 347 5.48 8.72 -11.18
N ILE A 348 6.68 8.43 -11.71
CA ILE A 348 7.10 8.89 -13.05
C ILE A 348 6.20 8.31 -14.15
N VAL A 349 5.83 7.03 -14.03
CA VAL A 349 4.96 6.31 -14.98
C VAL A 349 3.52 6.80 -14.90
N GLU A 350 2.96 6.90 -13.70
CA GLU A 350 1.58 7.34 -13.44
C GLU A 350 1.39 8.82 -13.85
N ALA A 351 2.41 9.66 -13.71
CA ALA A 351 2.43 11.03 -14.24
C ALA A 351 2.45 11.11 -15.79
N GLY A 352 2.63 9.98 -16.48
CA GLY A 352 2.68 9.92 -17.94
C GLY A 352 3.96 10.52 -18.54
N THR A 353 5.00 10.74 -17.73
CA THR A 353 6.24 11.43 -18.11
C THR A 353 6.93 10.77 -19.30
N ILE A 354 6.96 9.44 -19.31
CA ILE A 354 7.58 8.63 -20.37
C ILE A 354 6.56 7.99 -21.35
N GLY A 355 5.27 8.33 -21.24
CA GLY A 355 4.20 7.77 -22.07
C GLY A 355 3.92 6.29 -21.77
N ASP A 356 3.29 5.61 -22.73
CA ASP A 356 2.94 4.18 -22.60
C ASP A 356 4.18 3.30 -22.54
N LEU A 357 4.23 2.40 -21.57
CA LEU A 357 5.34 1.47 -21.37
C LEU A 357 5.37 0.38 -22.45
N TYR A 358 6.57 0.01 -22.90
CA TYR A 358 6.75 -1.14 -23.79
C TYR A 358 7.92 -2.06 -23.39
N SER A 359 8.84 -1.62 -22.54
CA SER A 359 9.95 -2.47 -22.05
C SER A 359 10.34 -2.11 -20.61
N ILE A 360 10.42 -3.11 -19.75
CA ILE A 360 10.88 -3.01 -18.35
C ILE A 360 12.06 -3.96 -18.16
N GLU A 361 13.20 -3.46 -17.69
CA GLU A 361 14.35 -4.28 -17.33
C GLU A 361 14.76 -4.07 -15.88
N CYS A 362 14.88 -5.16 -15.12
CA CYS A 362 15.38 -5.17 -13.74
C CYS A 362 16.62 -6.06 -13.58
N ASN A 363 17.76 -5.53 -13.12
CA ASN A 363 19.01 -6.28 -13.01
C ASN A 363 19.55 -6.31 -11.58
N MET A 364 19.67 -7.52 -11.02
CA MET A 364 20.44 -7.79 -9.80
C MET A 364 21.65 -8.63 -10.18
N VAL A 365 22.75 -7.95 -10.49
CA VAL A 365 23.94 -8.58 -11.05
C VAL A 365 25.19 -8.25 -10.25
N GLY A 366 26.07 -9.24 -10.12
CA GLY A 366 27.39 -9.07 -9.55
C GLY A 366 28.28 -10.27 -9.83
N TYR A 367 29.52 -10.22 -9.32
CA TYR A 367 30.48 -11.30 -9.44
C TYR A 367 30.99 -11.68 -8.05
N GLY A 368 30.54 -12.82 -7.54
CA GLY A 368 30.92 -13.30 -6.21
C GLY A 368 30.18 -14.58 -5.84
N ALA A 369 30.84 -15.45 -5.08
CA ALA A 369 30.26 -16.72 -4.66
C ALA A 369 28.99 -16.48 -3.80
N PRO A 370 27.87 -17.16 -4.07
CA PRO A 370 26.72 -17.12 -3.20
C PRO A 370 27.07 -17.69 -1.81
N GLY A 371 26.34 -17.25 -0.78
CA GLY A 371 26.52 -17.72 0.61
C GLY A 371 26.38 -19.23 0.79
N GLN A 372 26.75 -19.74 1.97
CA GLN A 372 26.94 -21.18 2.25
C GLN A 372 25.84 -21.81 3.14
N ALA A 373 24.61 -21.28 3.10
CA ALA A 373 23.48 -21.77 3.91
C ALA A 373 22.43 -22.50 3.04
N TRP A 374 21.28 -22.86 3.62
CA TRP A 374 20.19 -23.50 2.86
C TRP A 374 19.74 -22.70 1.62
N ARG A 375 19.96 -21.37 1.61
CA ARG A 375 19.66 -20.50 0.46
C ARG A 375 20.44 -20.86 -0.80
N SER A 376 21.61 -21.49 -0.70
CA SER A 376 22.40 -21.97 -1.84
C SER A 376 22.10 -23.42 -2.23
N HIS A 377 21.17 -24.06 -1.52
CA HIS A 377 20.71 -25.42 -1.78
C HIS A 377 19.34 -25.40 -2.47
N LYS A 378 19.32 -25.54 -3.80
CA LYS A 378 18.13 -25.45 -4.65
C LYS A 378 16.95 -26.32 -4.19
N PRO A 379 17.14 -27.58 -3.72
CA PRO A 379 16.04 -28.37 -3.16
C PRO A 379 15.37 -27.79 -1.91
N ILE A 380 15.94 -26.76 -1.27
CA ILE A 380 15.35 -26.06 -0.11
C ILE A 380 14.99 -24.61 -0.45
N SER A 381 15.79 -23.95 -1.30
CA SER A 381 15.59 -22.54 -1.66
C SER A 381 14.69 -22.31 -2.86
N GLY A 382 14.45 -23.32 -3.70
CA GLY A 382 13.82 -23.19 -5.00
C GLY A 382 14.77 -22.72 -6.11
N GLY A 383 15.93 -22.13 -5.78
CA GLY A 383 16.91 -21.63 -6.75
C GLY A 383 17.18 -20.13 -6.62
N ALA A 384 18.05 -19.58 -7.47
CA ALA A 384 18.49 -18.19 -7.33
C ALA A 384 17.36 -17.15 -7.55
N MET A 385 16.41 -17.45 -8.44
CA MET A 385 15.26 -16.56 -8.70
C MET A 385 14.28 -16.49 -7.53
N TYR A 386 14.14 -17.53 -6.71
CA TYR A 386 13.18 -17.54 -5.61
C TYR A 386 13.61 -16.66 -4.43
N ASP A 387 14.91 -16.46 -4.23
CA ASP A 387 15.40 -15.60 -3.15
C ASP A 387 15.28 -14.11 -3.50
N MET A 388 15.93 -13.69 -4.60
CA MET A 388 16.00 -12.28 -4.98
C MET A 388 15.11 -11.92 -6.17
N GLY A 389 14.91 -12.84 -7.11
CA GLY A 389 14.03 -12.65 -8.26
C GLY A 389 12.55 -12.47 -7.87
N ALA A 390 12.11 -13.03 -6.73
CA ALA A 390 10.78 -12.78 -6.18
C ALA A 390 10.52 -11.28 -5.91
N HIS A 391 11.52 -10.55 -5.40
CA HIS A 391 11.43 -9.10 -5.26
C HIS A 391 11.44 -8.38 -6.61
N GLN A 392 12.23 -8.86 -7.59
CA GLN A 392 12.28 -8.25 -8.93
C GLN A 392 10.94 -8.38 -9.64
N PHE A 393 10.34 -9.57 -9.65
CA PHE A 393 9.06 -9.79 -10.29
C PHE A 393 7.93 -9.04 -9.59
N GLU A 394 7.88 -9.06 -8.26
CA GLU A 394 6.84 -8.32 -7.53
C GLU A 394 6.89 -6.81 -7.88
N LYS A 395 8.09 -6.19 -7.88
CA LYS A 395 8.25 -4.79 -8.30
C LYS A 395 7.93 -4.56 -9.77
N ILE A 396 8.30 -5.47 -10.67
CA ILE A 396 7.94 -5.37 -12.09
C ILE A 396 6.42 -5.36 -12.25
N LEU A 397 5.70 -6.25 -11.56
CA LEU A 397 4.24 -6.36 -11.65
C LEU A 397 3.55 -5.07 -11.15
N GLN A 398 4.14 -4.34 -10.21
CA GLN A 398 3.64 -3.02 -9.81
C GLN A 398 3.72 -1.96 -10.92
N LEU A 399 4.65 -2.09 -11.87
CA LEU A 399 4.78 -1.16 -13.01
C LEU A 399 3.92 -1.56 -14.21
N VAL A 400 3.48 -2.82 -14.26
CA VAL A 400 2.64 -3.32 -15.34
C VAL A 400 1.25 -2.69 -15.20
N PRO A 401 0.77 -1.90 -16.19
CA PRO A 401 -0.55 -1.30 -16.12
C PRO A 401 -1.62 -2.38 -16.07
N GLN A 402 -2.48 -2.34 -15.04
CA GLN A 402 -3.57 -3.32 -14.89
C GLN A 402 -4.83 -2.93 -15.67
N HIS A 403 -5.02 -1.63 -15.91
CA HIS A 403 -6.17 -1.07 -16.62
C HIS A 403 -5.72 -0.06 -17.67
N ASN A 404 -6.44 0.00 -18.78
CA ASN A 404 -6.24 1.07 -19.77
C ASN A 404 -7.02 2.34 -19.39
N THR A 405 -6.93 3.38 -20.23
CA THR A 405 -7.60 4.67 -20.01
C THR A 405 -9.14 4.60 -20.01
N ARG A 406 -9.72 3.49 -20.46
CA ARG A 406 -11.16 3.21 -20.42
C ARG A 406 -11.57 2.38 -19.20
N GLY A 407 -10.63 2.04 -18.32
CA GLY A 407 -10.87 1.17 -17.17
C GLY A 407 -11.00 -0.32 -17.53
N GLU A 408 -10.62 -0.73 -18.73
CA GLU A 408 -10.64 -2.15 -19.12
C GLU A 408 -9.36 -2.83 -18.60
N ARG A 409 -9.51 -4.00 -17.95
CA ARG A 409 -8.37 -4.78 -17.45
C ARG A 409 -7.55 -5.34 -18.62
N ILE A 410 -6.24 -5.13 -18.57
CA ILE A 410 -5.22 -5.49 -19.59
C ILE A 410 -4.05 -6.22 -18.93
N ASN A 411 -3.12 -6.79 -19.71
CA ASN A 411 -1.94 -7.51 -19.19
C ASN A 411 -2.32 -8.72 -18.31
N LYS A 412 -3.44 -9.38 -18.64
CA LYS A 412 -3.97 -10.52 -17.88
C LYS A 412 -3.20 -11.79 -18.17
N GLN A 413 -2.69 -11.91 -19.39
CA GLN A 413 -1.95 -13.08 -19.86
C GLN A 413 -0.53 -12.70 -20.24
N ALA A 414 0.39 -13.65 -20.10
CA ALA A 414 1.77 -13.47 -20.52
C ALA A 414 2.43 -14.75 -21.04
N SER A 415 3.28 -14.59 -22.04
CA SER A 415 4.17 -15.61 -22.58
C SER A 415 5.56 -15.49 -21.93
N LEU A 416 6.06 -16.59 -21.41
CA LEU A 416 7.28 -16.65 -20.59
C LEU A 416 8.41 -17.42 -21.27
N TYR A 417 9.64 -16.95 -21.08
CA TYR A 417 10.86 -17.67 -21.44
C TYR A 417 11.97 -17.43 -20.41
N GLY A 418 12.84 -18.42 -20.22
CA GLY A 418 13.90 -18.35 -19.23
C GLY A 418 15.22 -18.96 -19.68
N ASN A 419 16.30 -18.57 -19.01
CA ASN A 419 17.63 -19.16 -19.16
C ASN A 419 18.32 -19.24 -17.80
N PHE A 420 18.58 -20.46 -17.34
CA PHE A 420 19.05 -20.77 -15.98
C PHE A 420 20.33 -21.61 -16.09
N LEU A 421 21.45 -21.05 -15.65
CA LEU A 421 22.78 -21.59 -15.93
C LEU A 421 23.59 -21.81 -14.66
N LYS A 422 24.19 -23.00 -14.55
CA LYS A 422 25.22 -23.35 -13.58
C LYS A 422 26.58 -23.47 -14.27
N ARG A 423 27.58 -22.68 -13.87
CA ARG A 423 28.86 -22.52 -14.59
C ARG A 423 30.12 -22.41 -13.74
N VAL A 424 30.05 -21.83 -12.54
CA VAL A 424 31.21 -21.45 -11.72
C VAL A 424 31.11 -22.00 -10.29
N TRP A 425 30.01 -21.75 -9.57
CA TRP A 425 29.95 -21.97 -8.12
C TRP A 425 29.47 -23.38 -7.74
N HIS A 426 30.20 -24.42 -8.14
CA HIS A 426 29.75 -25.82 -8.02
C HIS A 426 29.61 -26.37 -6.58
N ASN A 427 30.08 -25.63 -5.57
CA ASN A 427 29.80 -25.95 -4.16
C ASN A 427 28.35 -25.63 -3.76
N ASN A 428 27.63 -24.86 -4.58
CA ASN A 428 26.22 -24.52 -4.43
C ASN A 428 25.40 -25.24 -5.52
N THR A 429 24.12 -25.50 -5.27
CA THR A 429 23.24 -26.16 -6.26
C THR A 429 22.34 -25.18 -7.02
N ASN A 430 22.15 -23.95 -6.53
CA ASN A 430 21.48 -22.89 -7.27
C ASN A 430 22.24 -22.53 -8.55
N GLU A 431 21.54 -21.90 -9.49
CA GLU A 431 22.08 -21.26 -10.67
C GLU A 431 23.10 -20.18 -10.31
N ASP A 432 24.04 -19.95 -11.22
CA ASP A 432 24.97 -18.83 -11.13
C ASP A 432 24.46 -17.62 -11.93
N PHE A 433 23.67 -17.88 -12.98
CA PHE A 433 23.02 -16.88 -13.82
C PHE A 433 21.59 -17.31 -14.14
N CYS A 434 20.63 -16.41 -13.93
CA CYS A 434 19.26 -16.55 -14.35
C CYS A 434 18.86 -15.33 -15.19
N ARG A 435 18.13 -15.58 -16.27
CA ARG A 435 17.41 -14.55 -17.01
C ARG A 435 15.99 -15.01 -17.25
N ALA A 436 15.04 -14.11 -17.05
CA ALA A 436 13.65 -14.33 -17.37
C ALA A 436 13.13 -13.25 -18.32
N TYR A 437 12.19 -13.64 -19.16
CA TYR A 437 11.50 -12.82 -20.15
C TYR A 437 10.00 -13.06 -20.02
N VAL A 438 9.24 -11.97 -19.96
CA VAL A 438 7.78 -11.95 -19.85
C VAL A 438 7.27 -11.03 -20.95
N ARG A 439 6.37 -11.52 -21.80
CA ARG A 439 5.66 -10.71 -22.78
C ARG A 439 4.17 -10.75 -22.47
N PHE A 440 3.61 -9.63 -22.07
CA PHE A 440 2.18 -9.51 -21.77
C PHE A 440 1.35 -9.45 -23.07
N ASP A 441 0.07 -9.77 -22.95
CA ASP A 441 -0.90 -9.78 -24.06
C ASP A 441 -1.05 -8.43 -24.80
N THR A 442 -0.72 -7.30 -24.16
CA THR A 442 -0.68 -5.97 -24.79
C THR A 442 0.58 -5.71 -25.63
N GLY A 443 1.59 -6.58 -25.52
CA GLY A 443 2.90 -6.40 -26.14
C GLY A 443 3.94 -5.73 -25.25
N LEU A 444 3.60 -5.31 -24.02
CA LEU A 444 4.58 -4.90 -23.02
C LEU A 444 5.54 -6.06 -22.73
N GLU A 445 6.84 -5.78 -22.73
CA GLU A 445 7.87 -6.74 -22.36
C GLU A 445 8.50 -6.38 -21.00
N ALA A 446 8.76 -7.41 -20.20
CA ALA A 446 9.57 -7.30 -19.00
C ALA A 446 10.69 -8.36 -19.03
N GLN A 447 11.89 -7.97 -18.63
CA GLN A 447 13.02 -8.87 -18.49
C GLN A 447 13.75 -8.63 -17.17
N LEU A 448 14.30 -9.68 -16.60
CA LEU A 448 15.17 -9.53 -15.45
C LEU A 448 16.35 -10.48 -15.47
N ILE A 449 17.43 -10.02 -14.84
CA ILE A 449 18.67 -10.79 -14.67
C ILE A 449 18.97 -10.90 -13.18
N ASN A 450 19.26 -12.12 -12.74
CA ASN A 450 19.85 -12.41 -11.44
C ASN A 450 21.17 -13.16 -11.67
N SER A 451 22.30 -12.62 -11.25
CA SER A 451 23.60 -13.24 -11.56
C SER A 451 24.67 -13.00 -10.51
N SER A 452 25.41 -14.06 -10.23
CA SER A 452 26.60 -14.11 -9.37
C SER A 452 27.91 -14.25 -10.16
N ILE A 453 27.83 -14.21 -11.51
CA ILE A 453 28.96 -14.34 -12.44
C ILE A 453 28.99 -13.19 -13.47
N HIS A 454 28.36 -12.06 -13.15
CA HIS A 454 28.30 -10.89 -14.02
C HIS A 454 29.37 -9.86 -13.60
N ALA A 455 30.51 -9.86 -14.31
CA ALA A 455 31.68 -9.06 -13.94
C ALA A 455 31.53 -7.55 -14.20
N SER A 456 30.73 -7.16 -15.20
CA SER A 456 30.38 -5.75 -15.43
C SER A 456 29.18 -5.33 -14.57
N SER A 457 28.97 -4.03 -14.39
CA SER A 457 27.72 -3.54 -13.81
C SER A 457 26.61 -3.45 -14.86
N LYS A 458 25.37 -3.50 -14.41
CA LYS A 458 24.20 -3.02 -15.15
C LYS A 458 23.37 -2.12 -14.23
N PRO A 459 22.66 -1.12 -14.76
CA PRO A 459 21.66 -0.39 -13.98
C PRO A 459 20.63 -1.35 -13.41
N LEU A 460 20.21 -1.13 -12.16
CA LEU A 460 19.12 -1.87 -11.54
C LEU A 460 17.85 -1.78 -12.38
N TRP A 461 17.49 -0.59 -12.85
CA TRP A 461 16.29 -0.38 -13.68
C TRP A 461 16.63 0.26 -15.01
N THR A 462 16.00 -0.22 -16.08
CA THR A 462 15.89 0.47 -17.36
C THR A 462 14.46 0.29 -17.88
N VAL A 463 13.68 1.36 -17.85
CA VAL A 463 12.26 1.37 -18.22
C VAL A 463 12.08 2.26 -19.43
N GLN A 464 11.36 1.76 -20.43
CA GLN A 464 11.13 2.44 -21.70
C GLN A 464 9.64 2.67 -21.93
N GLY A 465 9.31 3.90 -22.31
CA GLY A 465 7.98 4.28 -22.77
C GLY A 465 8.03 5.07 -24.08
N THR A 466 6.87 5.27 -24.69
CA THR A 466 6.73 5.90 -26.01
C THR A 466 7.25 7.34 -26.10
N LYS A 467 7.44 8.02 -24.97
CA LYS A 467 7.93 9.42 -24.90
C LYS A 467 9.28 9.56 -24.21
N GLY A 468 9.86 8.48 -23.68
CA GLY A 468 11.10 8.58 -22.91
C GLY A 468 11.50 7.30 -22.18
N SER A 469 12.47 7.42 -21.29
CA SER A 469 13.01 6.30 -20.52
C SER A 469 13.40 6.73 -19.10
N VAL A 470 13.40 5.77 -18.17
CA VAL A 470 13.99 5.92 -16.85
C VAL A 470 15.12 4.93 -16.65
N VAL A 471 16.24 5.39 -16.11
CA VAL A 471 17.36 4.54 -15.68
C VAL A 471 17.66 4.80 -14.21
N MET A 472 17.78 3.74 -13.42
CA MET A 472 18.22 3.82 -12.02
C MET A 472 19.38 2.86 -11.80
N ALA A 473 20.48 3.36 -11.22
CA ALA A 473 21.69 2.57 -11.05
C ALA A 473 21.57 1.52 -9.92
N GLY A 474 20.80 1.80 -8.87
CA GLY A 474 20.66 0.96 -7.70
C GLY A 474 19.43 1.32 -6.87
N TRP A 475 19.24 0.60 -5.76
CA TRP A 475 18.06 0.68 -4.88
C TRP A 475 17.81 2.09 -4.31
N ASP A 476 18.89 2.82 -4.04
CA ASP A 476 18.85 4.14 -3.42
C ASP A 476 19.28 5.27 -4.37
N GLY A 477 19.37 4.98 -5.67
CA GLY A 477 19.79 5.95 -6.68
C GLY A 477 18.67 6.90 -7.09
N ALA A 478 19.03 8.11 -7.49
CA ALA A 478 18.13 9.00 -8.21
C ALA A 478 17.77 8.39 -9.58
N ALA A 479 16.59 8.74 -10.09
CA ALA A 479 16.14 8.34 -11.41
C ALA A 479 16.66 9.30 -12.47
N THR A 480 17.38 8.79 -13.47
CA THR A 480 17.70 9.55 -14.67
C THR A 480 16.55 9.39 -15.66
N VAL A 481 15.78 10.46 -15.87
CA VAL A 481 14.66 10.49 -16.80
C VAL A 481 15.10 11.18 -18.09
N THR A 482 14.93 10.49 -19.21
CA THR A 482 15.19 11.05 -20.54
C THR A 482 13.88 11.14 -21.32
N ARG A 483 13.51 12.33 -21.80
CA ARG A 483 12.30 12.57 -22.59
C ARG A 483 12.65 12.98 -24.02
N ALA A 484 11.95 12.40 -24.99
CA ALA A 484 12.03 12.79 -26.38
C ALA A 484 11.12 14.00 -26.64
N CYS A 485 11.70 15.10 -27.11
CA CYS A 485 10.97 16.28 -27.55
C CYS A 485 10.41 16.08 -28.97
N VAL A 486 9.36 16.82 -29.30
CA VAL A 486 8.72 16.80 -30.63
C VAL A 486 9.71 17.18 -31.75
N ASP A 487 10.72 17.98 -31.44
CA ASP A 487 11.78 18.40 -32.38
C ASP A 487 12.97 17.43 -32.47
N GLY A 488 12.86 16.24 -31.86
CA GLY A 488 13.90 15.21 -31.87
C GLY A 488 15.04 15.42 -30.87
N ARG A 489 15.03 16.50 -30.08
CA ARG A 489 15.99 16.67 -28.97
C ARG A 489 15.63 15.78 -27.79
N HIS A 490 16.62 15.42 -26.99
CA HIS A 490 16.41 14.74 -25.72
C HIS A 490 16.59 15.71 -24.56
N GLN A 491 15.66 15.69 -23.61
CA GLN A 491 15.80 16.35 -22.32
C GLN A 491 16.13 15.29 -21.28
N VAL A 492 17.19 15.51 -20.51
CA VAL A 492 17.59 14.63 -19.42
C VAL A 492 17.44 15.40 -18.12
N ALA A 493 16.75 14.80 -17.17
CA ALA A 493 16.60 15.31 -15.82
C ALA A 493 16.93 14.23 -14.80
N GLU A 494 17.54 14.64 -13.70
CA GLU A 494 17.70 13.78 -12.53
C GLU A 494 16.52 14.05 -11.59
N VAL A 495 15.74 13.01 -11.32
CA VAL A 495 14.62 13.04 -10.39
C VAL A 495 15.11 12.41 -9.09
N PRO A 496 15.20 13.17 -7.98
CA PRO A 496 15.56 12.62 -6.69
C PRO A 496 14.63 11.47 -6.31
N LYS A 497 15.15 10.48 -5.58
CA LYS A 497 14.30 9.40 -5.06
C LYS A 497 13.23 9.99 -4.13
N LEU A 498 12.05 9.37 -4.12
CA LEU A 498 11.07 9.59 -3.07
C LEU A 498 11.69 9.18 -1.72
N ASP A 499 12.03 10.15 -0.89
CA ASP A 499 12.51 9.88 0.46
C ASP A 499 11.32 9.74 1.42
N ARG A 500 10.77 8.52 1.49
CA ARG A 500 9.75 8.12 2.47
C ARG A 500 10.35 7.23 3.58
N GLY A 501 11.69 7.17 3.69
CA GLY A 501 12.39 6.12 4.43
C GLY A 501 12.18 4.72 3.82
N HIS A 502 12.95 3.72 4.26
CA HIS A 502 12.60 2.32 3.95
C HIS A 502 11.32 1.95 4.71
N ASN A 503 10.17 2.06 4.05
CA ASN A 503 8.88 1.88 4.71
C ASN A 503 8.44 0.41 4.70
N TRP A 504 9.25 -0.49 5.25
CA TRP A 504 8.84 -1.88 5.45
C TRP A 504 7.68 -1.99 6.46
N HIS A 505 7.52 -0.98 7.31
CA HIS A 505 6.35 -0.81 8.18
C HIS A 505 5.04 -0.64 7.39
N GLY A 506 5.10 -0.11 6.16
CA GLY A 506 3.94 0.02 5.27
C GLY A 506 3.21 -1.29 5.03
N TYR A 507 3.94 -2.42 5.02
CA TYR A 507 3.35 -3.75 4.96
C TYR A 507 2.47 -4.03 6.18
N TYR A 508 3.03 -3.89 7.37
CA TYR A 508 2.36 -4.18 8.62
C TYR A 508 1.19 -3.24 8.87
N LYS A 509 1.35 -1.96 8.55
CA LYS A 509 0.28 -0.98 8.53
C LYS A 509 -0.89 -1.46 7.65
N ASN A 510 -0.63 -1.89 6.42
CA ASN A 510 -1.68 -2.36 5.51
C ASN A 510 -2.36 -3.64 6.02
N VAL A 511 -1.60 -4.61 6.55
CA VAL A 511 -2.19 -5.81 7.17
C VAL A 511 -3.08 -5.42 8.36
N SER A 512 -2.63 -4.48 9.20
CA SER A 512 -3.41 -4.00 10.34
C SER A 512 -4.67 -3.24 9.90
N ASP A 513 -4.56 -2.37 8.89
CA ASP A 513 -5.72 -1.71 8.25
C ASP A 513 -6.71 -2.76 7.70
N HIS A 514 -6.24 -3.87 7.13
CA HIS A 514 -7.11 -4.95 6.65
C HIS A 514 -7.82 -5.69 7.79
N LEU A 515 -7.08 -6.23 8.75
CA LEU A 515 -7.65 -7.08 9.82
C LEU A 515 -8.48 -6.28 10.83
N LEU A 516 -8.04 -5.06 11.16
CA LEU A 516 -8.69 -4.23 12.17
C LEU A 516 -9.78 -3.35 11.57
N SER A 517 -9.51 -2.72 10.43
CA SER A 517 -10.46 -1.78 9.82
C SER A 517 -11.29 -2.39 8.69
N GLY A 518 -10.96 -3.57 8.18
CA GLY A 518 -11.63 -4.14 7.01
C GLY A 518 -11.31 -3.39 5.71
N LEU A 519 -10.17 -2.69 5.66
CA LEU A 519 -9.69 -2.01 4.45
C LEU A 519 -9.01 -3.01 3.48
N PRO A 520 -8.78 -2.64 2.21
CA PRO A 520 -8.18 -3.55 1.24
C PRO A 520 -6.77 -4.01 1.64
N LEU A 521 -6.52 -5.31 1.47
CA LEU A 521 -5.19 -5.89 1.55
C LEU A 521 -4.47 -5.68 0.21
N LEU A 522 -3.31 -5.03 0.22
CA LEU A 522 -2.52 -4.76 -0.98
C LEU A 522 -1.76 -5.99 -1.47
N ILE A 523 -1.20 -6.77 -0.55
CA ILE A 523 -0.45 -7.99 -0.88
C ILE A 523 -1.33 -9.21 -0.62
N THR A 524 -2.26 -9.46 -1.54
CA THR A 524 -3.08 -10.68 -1.48
C THR A 524 -2.27 -11.92 -1.84
N GLY A 525 -2.80 -13.10 -1.51
CA GLY A 525 -2.21 -14.36 -1.99
C GLY A 525 -2.16 -14.43 -3.52
N GLU A 526 -3.17 -13.91 -4.20
CA GLU A 526 -3.24 -13.83 -5.66
C GLU A 526 -2.15 -12.91 -6.23
N TRP A 527 -1.94 -11.74 -5.64
CA TRP A 527 -0.85 -10.82 -6.01
C TRP A 527 0.51 -11.50 -5.84
N ALA A 528 0.78 -12.06 -4.66
CA ALA A 528 2.05 -12.70 -4.36
C ALA A 528 2.33 -13.91 -5.26
N LYS A 529 1.29 -14.67 -5.61
CA LYS A 529 1.37 -15.79 -6.56
C LYS A 529 1.85 -15.35 -7.94
N GLY A 530 1.54 -14.14 -8.39
CA GLY A 530 2.02 -13.61 -9.67
C GLY A 530 3.54 -13.71 -9.84
N SER A 531 4.29 -13.42 -8.77
CA SER A 531 5.75 -13.56 -8.77
C SER A 531 6.19 -15.02 -8.95
N ILE A 532 5.50 -15.97 -8.32
CA ILE A 532 5.79 -17.40 -8.41
C ILE A 532 5.42 -17.95 -9.80
N GLN A 533 4.30 -17.51 -10.39
CA GLN A 533 3.90 -17.86 -11.75
C GLN A 533 4.98 -17.46 -12.77
N CYS A 534 5.51 -16.25 -12.64
CA CYS A 534 6.60 -15.80 -13.49
C CYS A 534 7.88 -16.63 -13.31
N ILE A 535 8.28 -16.91 -12.07
CA ILE A 535 9.50 -17.70 -11.78
C ILE A 535 9.37 -19.13 -12.29
N GLU A 536 8.35 -19.86 -11.83
CA GLU A 536 8.16 -21.28 -12.19
C GLU A 536 7.88 -21.44 -13.69
N GLY A 537 7.13 -20.52 -14.29
CA GLY A 537 6.86 -20.51 -15.72
C GLY A 537 8.13 -20.29 -16.56
N CYS A 538 9.01 -19.37 -16.15
CA CYS A 538 10.31 -19.18 -16.82
C CYS A 538 11.25 -20.38 -16.65
N GLU A 539 11.29 -21.01 -15.47
CA GLU A 539 12.06 -22.24 -15.26
C GLU A 539 11.54 -23.39 -16.12
N THR A 540 10.22 -23.54 -16.19
CA THR A 540 9.56 -24.57 -17.02
C THR A 540 9.85 -24.32 -18.50
N ALA A 541 9.73 -23.08 -18.96
CA ALA A 541 10.05 -22.68 -20.32
C ALA A 541 11.51 -23.01 -20.69
N ALA A 542 12.45 -22.74 -19.77
CA ALA A 542 13.87 -23.05 -19.95
C ALA A 542 14.13 -24.56 -20.01
N ARG A 543 13.52 -25.33 -19.09
CA ARG A 543 13.68 -26.80 -19.01
C ARG A 543 13.10 -27.50 -20.24
N GLU A 544 11.96 -27.03 -20.74
CA GLU A 544 11.23 -27.63 -21.86
C GLU A 544 11.60 -27.01 -23.22
N ASN A 545 12.42 -25.96 -23.23
CA ASN A 545 12.85 -25.22 -24.41
C ASN A 545 11.67 -24.77 -25.30
N LYS A 546 10.64 -24.19 -24.67
CA LYS A 546 9.44 -23.65 -25.31
C LYS A 546 8.89 -22.47 -24.50
N LEU A 547 8.02 -21.67 -25.11
CA LEU A 547 7.26 -20.65 -24.37
C LEU A 547 6.23 -21.30 -23.44
N VAL A 548 5.98 -20.66 -22.30
CA VAL A 548 4.92 -21.03 -21.35
C VAL A 548 3.96 -19.86 -21.23
N GLU A 549 2.66 -20.11 -21.43
CA GLU A 549 1.61 -19.11 -21.22
C GLU A 549 1.08 -19.19 -19.79
N ILE A 550 0.85 -18.04 -19.17
CA ILE A 550 0.18 -17.93 -17.86
C ILE A 550 -0.93 -16.89 -17.92
N GLU A 551 -1.86 -16.99 -16.98
CA GLU A 551 -2.89 -16.00 -16.71
C GLU A 551 -2.79 -15.57 -15.24
N PHE A 552 -2.86 -14.26 -14.99
CA PHE A 552 -2.80 -13.66 -13.66
C PHE A 552 -4.20 -13.52 -13.05
N ASP A 553 -4.30 -13.82 -11.75
CA ASP A 553 -5.58 -13.83 -11.03
C ASP A 553 -5.95 -12.48 -10.38
N PHE A 554 -5.04 -11.51 -10.37
CA PHE A 554 -5.20 -10.20 -9.72
C PHE A 554 -5.53 -9.06 -10.70
#